data_AF-A0A0F9DLX5-F1
#
_entry.id   AF-A0A0F9DLX5-F1
#
_cell.length_a   1.000
_cell.length_b   1.000
_cell.length_c   1.000
_cell.angle_alpha   90.00
_cell.angle_beta   90.00
_cell.angle_gamma   90.00
#
_symmetry.space_group_name_H-M   'P 1'
#
loop_
_entity.id
_entity.type
_entity.pdbx_description
1 polymer ?
#
loop_
_entity_poly.entity_id
_entity_poly.type
_entity_poly.pdbx_seq_one_letter_code
_entity_poly.pdbx_strand_id
1 'polypeptide(L)'
;MATATEAKTSNKETTKSFPSRLQQAIKSWEKMTEPMRDHREKMLKYYASGYFDGKEAQKQHPINLIDRGVGIITPFLVSNNPAVLVHSKSPKLKPWANTTELALKHLFDEIKIAQKTLRPAVVNSLFGIGITKTGIMKAEQVEFMGYL
;
A
#
# COMPACT_ATOMS: atom_id res chain seq x y z
N MET A 1 -20.21 3.90 -19.51
CA MET A 1 -20.15 3.35 -20.89
C MET A 1 -18.68 3.07 -21.24
N ALA A 2 -18.05 2.11 -20.55
CA ALA A 2 -16.58 1.88 -20.59
C ALA A 2 -16.21 0.38 -20.53
N THR A 3 -17.09 -0.52 -20.96
CA THR A 3 -16.93 -1.97 -20.73
C THR A 3 -16.57 -2.77 -22.00
N ALA A 4 -16.44 -2.13 -23.17
CA ALA A 4 -16.20 -2.85 -24.43
C ALA A 4 -14.72 -2.89 -24.88
N THR A 5 -13.86 -2.02 -24.36
CA THR A 5 -12.46 -1.91 -24.82
C THR A 5 -11.51 -2.88 -24.09
N GLU A 6 -11.75 -3.17 -22.81
CA GLU A 6 -10.89 -4.06 -22.00
C GLU A 6 -11.03 -5.55 -22.38
N ALA A 7 -12.17 -5.97 -22.93
CA ALA A 7 -12.39 -7.36 -23.32
C ALA A 7 -11.63 -7.77 -24.59
N LYS A 8 -11.28 -6.82 -25.48
CA LYS A 8 -10.57 -7.11 -26.75
C LYS A 8 -9.05 -7.25 -26.60
N THR A 9 -8.45 -6.71 -25.54
CA THR A 9 -7.01 -6.83 -25.26
C THR A 9 -6.64 -8.18 -24.67
N SER A 10 -7.51 -8.79 -23.87
CA SER A 10 -7.29 -10.10 -23.23
C SER A 10 -6.99 -11.23 -24.24
N ASN A 11 -7.72 -11.31 -25.35
CA ASN A 11 -7.57 -12.37 -26.35
C ASN A 11 -6.31 -12.29 -27.23
N LYS A 12 -5.58 -11.15 -27.22
CA LYS A 12 -4.33 -10.98 -28.00
C LYS A 12 -3.07 -11.33 -27.21
N GLU A 13 -3.14 -11.41 -25.88
CA GLU A 13 -1.96 -11.68 -25.04
C GLU A 13 -1.66 -13.17 -24.87
N THR A 14 -2.64 -14.04 -25.12
CA THR A 14 -2.52 -15.50 -24.96
C THR A 14 -1.68 -16.17 -26.06
N THR A 15 -1.39 -15.48 -27.16
CA THR A 15 -0.60 -16.00 -28.30
C THR A 15 0.91 -15.80 -28.16
N LYS A 16 1.38 -15.05 -27.15
CA LYS A 16 2.81 -14.82 -26.91
C LYS A 16 3.36 -15.82 -25.90
N SER A 17 4.60 -16.27 -26.13
CA SER A 17 5.34 -17.14 -25.20
C SER A 17 5.44 -16.51 -23.80
N PHE A 18 5.33 -17.33 -22.75
CA PHE A 18 5.31 -16.90 -21.35
C PHE A 18 6.47 -15.94 -20.97
N PRO A 19 7.74 -16.18 -21.38
CA PRO A 19 8.84 -15.26 -21.10
C PRO A 19 8.63 -13.88 -21.73
N SER A 20 8.03 -13.81 -22.93
CA SER A 20 7.76 -12.53 -23.61
C SER A 20 6.68 -11.73 -22.89
N ARG A 21 5.66 -12.41 -22.33
CA ARG A 21 4.61 -11.79 -21.52
C ARG A 21 5.17 -11.24 -20.21
N LEU A 22 6.01 -12.02 -19.53
CA LEU A 22 6.66 -11.58 -18.30
C LEU A 22 7.55 -10.34 -18.54
N GLN A 23 8.35 -10.35 -19.61
CA GLN A 23 9.18 -9.19 -19.97
C GLN A 23 8.34 -7.95 -20.31
N GLN A 24 7.22 -8.11 -21.00
CA GLN A 24 6.30 -6.99 -21.27
C GLN A 24 5.67 -6.44 -19.98
N ALA A 25 5.27 -7.32 -19.06
CA ALA A 25 4.75 -6.92 -17.77
C ALA A 25 5.79 -6.14 -16.94
N ILE A 26 7.03 -6.63 -16.88
CA ILE A 26 8.14 -5.95 -16.18
C ILE A 26 8.38 -4.57 -16.78
N LYS A 27 8.55 -4.46 -18.10
CA LYS A 27 8.78 -3.17 -18.77
C LYS A 27 7.63 -2.18 -18.55
N SER A 28 6.39 -2.68 -18.56
CA SER A 28 5.21 -1.85 -18.30
C SER A 28 5.21 -1.33 -16.86
N TRP A 29 5.57 -2.19 -15.90
CA TRP A 29 5.67 -1.82 -14.49
C TRP A 29 6.82 -0.85 -14.21
N GLU A 30 7.99 -1.07 -14.82
CA GLU A 30 9.14 -0.16 -14.70
C GLU A 30 8.76 1.24 -15.18
N LYS A 31 8.15 1.36 -16.35
CA LYS A 31 7.69 2.64 -16.89
C LYS A 31 6.63 3.30 -16.01
N MET A 32 5.74 2.51 -15.41
CA MET A 32 4.70 3.04 -14.50
C MET A 32 5.30 3.53 -13.17
N THR A 33 6.34 2.87 -12.67
CA THR A 33 6.92 3.15 -11.34
C THR A 33 8.08 4.14 -11.36
N GLU A 34 8.68 4.43 -12.52
CA GLU A 34 9.76 5.41 -12.71
C GLU A 34 9.56 6.72 -11.94
N PRO A 35 8.45 7.49 -12.10
CA PRO A 35 8.27 8.75 -11.38
C PRO A 35 8.18 8.57 -9.85
N MET A 36 7.62 7.45 -9.39
CA MET A 36 7.49 7.14 -7.97
C MET A 36 8.85 6.79 -7.36
N ARG A 37 9.70 6.08 -8.12
CA ARG A 37 11.07 5.73 -7.70
C ARG A 37 11.96 6.96 -7.60
N ASP A 38 11.87 7.86 -8.59
CA ASP A 38 12.61 9.12 -8.58
C ASP A 38 12.20 10.00 -7.39
N HIS A 39 10.90 10.05 -7.10
CA HIS A 39 10.40 10.78 -5.93
C HIS A 39 10.89 10.16 -4.63
N ARG A 40 10.84 8.82 -4.53
CA ARG A 40 11.33 8.08 -3.35
C ARG A 40 12.80 8.33 -3.10
N GLU A 41 13.63 8.31 -4.13
CA GLU A 41 15.07 8.55 -4.01
C GLU A 41 15.35 9.96 -3.46
N LYS A 42 14.67 10.99 -4.00
CA LYS A 42 14.79 12.37 -3.54
C LYS A 42 14.33 12.52 -2.09
N MET A 43 13.17 11.94 -1.75
CA MET A 43 12.62 12.01 -0.39
C MET A 43 13.49 11.28 0.63
N LEU A 44 14.09 10.14 0.27
CA LEU A 44 15.03 9.44 1.14
C LEU A 44 16.34 10.22 1.33
N LYS A 45 16.84 10.89 0.29
CA LYS A 45 17.99 11.80 0.41
C LYS A 45 17.69 12.96 1.36
N TYR A 46 16.51 13.57 1.26
CA TYR A 46 16.10 14.63 2.18
C TYR A 46 15.84 14.12 3.60
N TYR A 47 15.24 12.94 3.74
CA TYR A 47 15.03 12.31 5.05
C TYR A 47 16.35 11.94 5.73
N ALA A 48 17.33 11.43 4.99
CA ALA A 48 18.66 11.15 5.53
C ALA A 48 19.40 12.42 5.94
N SER A 49 19.14 13.56 5.28
CA SER A 49 19.65 14.91 5.65
C SER A 49 21.17 14.95 5.92
N GLY A 50 21.96 14.04 5.34
CA GLY A 50 23.40 13.93 5.59
C GLY A 50 23.80 13.34 6.94
N TYR A 51 22.86 12.85 7.77
CA TYR A 51 23.16 12.20 9.05
C TYR A 51 23.89 10.85 8.90
N PHE A 52 23.75 10.19 7.75
CA PHE A 52 24.31 8.87 7.49
C PHE A 52 25.46 8.89 6.48
N ASP A 53 25.76 10.05 5.91
CA ASP A 53 26.89 10.20 4.99
C ASP A 53 28.12 10.49 5.86
N GLY A 54 29.04 9.52 5.97
CA GLY A 54 30.23 9.60 6.84
C GLY A 54 31.22 10.73 6.51
N LYS A 55 30.86 11.59 5.56
CA LYS A 55 31.54 12.84 5.24
C LYS A 55 30.93 13.93 6.13
N GLU A 56 31.57 14.16 7.27
CA GLU A 56 31.45 15.32 8.16
C GLU A 56 30.26 16.24 7.85
N ALA A 57 29.15 16.05 8.57
CA ALA A 57 28.12 17.02 8.95
C ALA A 57 28.24 18.46 8.39
N GLN A 58 28.30 18.64 7.06
CA GLN A 58 28.65 19.94 6.46
C GLN A 58 27.54 20.98 6.58
N LYS A 59 26.38 20.57 7.10
CA LYS A 59 25.38 21.49 7.65
C LYS A 59 24.81 20.84 8.91
N GLN A 60 25.21 21.34 10.08
CA GLN A 60 24.51 21.10 11.33
C GLN A 60 23.07 21.59 11.17
N HIS A 61 22.18 20.73 10.69
CA HIS A 61 20.75 20.94 10.80
C HIS A 61 20.36 20.36 12.16
N PRO A 62 20.10 21.18 13.18
CA PRO A 62 19.79 20.67 14.52
C PRO A 62 18.49 19.86 14.57
N ILE A 63 17.65 19.97 13.53
CA ILE A 63 16.38 19.25 13.44
C ILE A 63 16.06 18.83 12.01
N ASN A 64 15.63 17.57 11.86
CA ASN A 64 15.08 17.05 10.62
C ASN A 64 13.56 17.25 10.60
N LEU A 65 13.10 18.27 9.86
CA LEU A 65 11.68 18.60 9.78
C LEU A 65 10.86 17.53 9.04
N ILE A 66 11.48 16.77 8.14
CA ILE A 66 10.80 15.70 7.40
C ILE A 66 10.52 14.53 8.34
N ASP A 67 11.51 14.13 9.13
CA ASP A 67 11.33 13.10 10.16
C ASP A 67 10.24 13.48 11.16
N ARG A 68 10.23 14.73 11.63
CA ARG A 68 9.16 15.25 12.51
C ARG A 68 7.80 15.26 11.80
N GLY A 69 7.74 15.70 10.54
CA GLY A 69 6.51 15.72 9.76
C GLY A 69 5.91 14.33 9.57
N VAL A 70 6.74 13.34 9.21
CA VAL A 70 6.32 11.93 9.10
C VAL A 70 5.82 11.43 10.46
N GLY A 71 6.53 11.74 11.55
CA GLY A 71 6.15 11.37 12.91
C GLY A 71 4.82 11.96 13.38
N ILE A 72 4.43 13.15 12.92
CA ILE A 72 3.15 13.80 13.24
C ILE A 72 2.02 13.27 12.34
N ILE A 73 2.26 13.20 11.03
CA ILE A 73 1.23 12.86 10.03
C ILE A 73 0.85 11.38 10.13
N THR A 74 1.81 10.48 10.32
CA THR A 74 1.57 9.03 10.36
C THR A 74 0.52 8.62 11.39
N PRO A 75 0.63 8.99 12.69
CA PRO A 75 -0.39 8.65 13.67
C PRO A 75 -1.71 9.38 13.42
N PHE A 76 -1.73 10.55 12.77
CA PHE A 76 -2.98 11.22 12.41
C PHE A 76 -3.75 10.45 11.32
N LEU A 77 -3.05 9.93 10.32
CA LEU A 77 -3.64 9.14 9.23
C LEU A 77 -4.04 7.73 9.65
N VAL A 78 -3.35 7.16 10.66
CA VAL A 78 -3.55 5.78 11.12
C VAL A 78 -3.83 5.77 12.62
N SER A 79 -4.71 6.66 13.07
CA SER A 79 -5.02 6.82 14.50
C SER A 79 -5.86 5.65 15.04
N ASN A 80 -6.76 5.10 14.21
CA ASN A 80 -7.69 4.04 14.60
C ASN A 80 -7.87 3.01 13.47
N ASN A 81 -8.37 1.82 13.84
CA ASN A 81 -8.83 0.84 12.87
C ASN A 81 -9.95 1.45 11.99
N PRO A 82 -9.91 1.23 10.66
CA PRO A 82 -10.93 1.77 9.78
C PRO A 82 -12.29 1.15 10.10
N ALA A 83 -13.31 2.00 10.26
CA ALA A 83 -14.69 1.56 10.35
C ALA A 83 -15.18 1.17 8.94
N VAL A 84 -15.53 -0.10 8.75
CA VAL A 84 -16.12 -0.58 7.50
C VAL A 84 -17.63 -0.35 7.55
N LEU A 85 -18.19 0.16 6.46
CA LEU A 85 -19.63 0.28 6.26
C LEU A 85 -20.03 -0.66 5.13
N VAL A 86 -20.87 -1.65 5.42
CA VAL A 86 -21.32 -2.61 4.40
C VAL A 86 -22.77 -2.30 4.05
N HIS A 87 -22.99 -1.83 2.82
CA HIS A 87 -24.32 -1.55 2.31
C HIS A 87 -24.80 -2.61 1.32
N SER A 88 -26.04 -3.09 1.52
CA SER A 88 -26.72 -3.92 0.54
C SER A 88 -27.64 -3.11 -0.35
N LYS A 89 -27.60 -3.39 -1.67
CA LYS A 89 -28.54 -2.81 -2.64
C LYS A 89 -29.98 -3.31 -2.46
N SER A 90 -30.15 -4.51 -1.87
CA SER A 90 -31.47 -5.11 -1.66
C SER A 90 -31.92 -4.97 -0.21
N PRO A 91 -33.14 -4.46 0.06
CA PRO A 91 -33.67 -4.33 1.43
C PRO A 91 -33.73 -5.66 2.18
N LYS A 92 -33.95 -6.78 1.47
CA LYS A 92 -34.04 -8.14 2.06
C LYS A 92 -32.71 -8.63 2.63
N LEU A 93 -31.59 -8.11 2.12
CA LEU A 93 -30.24 -8.53 2.51
C LEU A 93 -29.59 -7.56 3.51
N LYS A 94 -30.33 -6.56 4.00
CA LYS A 94 -29.83 -5.65 5.05
C LYS A 94 -29.35 -6.37 6.31
N PRO A 95 -30.05 -7.39 6.84
CA PRO A 95 -29.57 -8.12 8.02
C PRO A 95 -28.22 -8.78 7.76
N TRP A 96 -28.03 -9.36 6.57
CA TRP A 96 -26.77 -10.02 6.20
C TRP A 96 -25.61 -9.02 6.01
N ALA A 97 -25.89 -7.83 5.47
CA ALA A 97 -24.91 -6.76 5.39
C ALA A 97 -24.44 -6.32 6.78
N ASN A 98 -25.36 -6.14 7.73
CA ASN A 98 -25.02 -5.78 9.11
C ASN A 98 -24.17 -6.87 9.80
N THR A 99 -24.50 -8.14 9.60
CA THR A 99 -23.69 -9.25 10.14
C THR A 99 -22.29 -9.27 9.54
N THR A 100 -22.18 -9.04 8.23
CA THR A 100 -20.88 -8.96 7.54
C THR A 100 -20.06 -7.76 8.03
N GLU A 101 -20.70 -6.62 8.27
CA GLU A 101 -20.05 -5.44 8.84
C GLU A 101 -19.46 -5.73 10.22
N LEU A 102 -20.23 -6.37 11.09
CA LEU A 102 -19.78 -6.78 12.42
C LEU A 102 -18.61 -7.77 12.35
N ALA A 103 -18.71 -8.77 11.47
CA ALA A 103 -17.67 -9.78 11.28
C ALA A 103 -16.36 -9.15 10.76
N LEU A 104 -16.44 -8.22 9.80
CA LEU A 104 -15.27 -7.51 9.28
C LEU A 104 -14.63 -6.63 10.34
N LYS A 105 -15.43 -5.93 11.14
CA LYS A 105 -14.92 -5.12 12.26
C LYS A 105 -14.15 -5.98 13.26
N HIS A 106 -14.71 -7.13 13.64
CA HIS A 106 -14.05 -8.06 14.55
C HIS A 106 -12.72 -8.59 13.98
N LEU A 107 -12.70 -8.95 12.70
CA LEU A 107 -11.49 -9.40 12.00
C LEU A 107 -10.40 -8.32 11.98
N PHE A 108 -10.78 -7.06 11.75
CA PHE A 108 -9.83 -5.95 11.69
C PHE A 108 -9.20 -5.65 13.05
N ASP A 109 -9.96 -5.82 14.12
CA ASP A 109 -9.47 -5.71 15.50
C ASP A 109 -8.51 -6.86 15.84
N GLU A 110 -8.81 -8.09 15.42
CA GLU A 110 -7.95 -9.26 15.63
C GLU A 110 -6.60 -9.15 14.90
N ILE A 111 -6.62 -8.79 13.62
CA ILE A 111 -5.41 -8.66 12.79
C ILE A 111 -4.61 -7.40 13.16
N LYS A 112 -5.23 -6.43 13.87
CA LYS A 112 -4.64 -5.11 14.18
C LYS A 112 -4.15 -4.38 12.92
N ILE A 113 -5.02 -4.32 11.90
CA ILE A 113 -4.70 -3.82 10.56
C ILE A 113 -4.12 -2.40 10.58
N ALA A 114 -4.63 -1.52 11.44
CA ALA A 114 -4.09 -0.17 11.57
C ALA A 114 -2.59 -0.19 11.90
N GLN A 115 -2.21 -0.94 12.92
CA GLN A 115 -0.84 -0.93 13.43
C GLN A 115 0.11 -1.71 12.52
N LYS A 116 -0.28 -2.92 12.10
CA LYS A 116 0.62 -3.84 11.38
C LYS A 116 0.69 -3.59 9.88
N THR A 117 -0.37 -3.07 9.27
CA THR A 117 -0.46 -3.00 7.80
C THR A 117 -0.59 -1.58 7.28
N LEU A 118 -1.48 -0.78 7.87
CA LEU A 118 -1.72 0.59 7.39
C LEU A 118 -0.58 1.53 7.76
N ARG A 119 -0.01 1.42 8.96
CA ARG A 119 1.11 2.26 9.39
C ARG A 119 2.32 2.17 8.44
N PRO A 120 2.87 0.99 8.12
CA PRO A 120 3.98 0.90 7.15
C PRO A 120 3.55 1.31 5.74
N ALA A 121 2.31 1.06 5.34
CA ALA A 121 1.80 1.47 4.02
C ALA A 121 1.73 3.00 3.87
N VAL A 122 1.24 3.70 4.90
CA VAL A 122 1.16 5.18 4.91
C VAL A 122 2.54 5.80 4.92
N VAL A 123 3.46 5.30 5.75
CA VAL A 123 4.86 5.77 5.75
C VAL A 123 5.47 5.60 4.37
N ASN A 124 5.34 4.42 3.75
CA ASN A 124 5.85 4.18 2.40
C ASN A 124 5.16 5.05 1.33
N SER A 125 3.87 5.36 1.50
CA SER A 125 3.14 6.28 0.63
C SER A 125 3.64 7.72 0.73
N LEU A 126 4.06 8.18 1.91
CA LEU A 126 4.70 9.51 2.07
C LEU A 126 6.04 9.58 1.32
N PHE A 127 6.72 8.45 1.17
CA PHE A 127 7.94 8.30 0.36
C PHE A 127 7.66 7.94 -1.10
N GLY A 128 6.40 8.00 -1.57
CA GLY A 128 6.04 7.91 -2.99
C GLY A 128 5.16 6.71 -3.37
N ILE A 129 5.27 5.57 -2.67
CA ILE A 129 4.43 4.40 -2.99
C ILE A 129 4.22 3.50 -1.77
N GLY A 130 2.96 3.25 -1.43
CA GLY A 130 2.56 2.28 -0.40
C GLY A 130 1.78 1.13 -1.03
N ILE A 131 2.37 -0.07 -1.10
CA ILE A 131 1.72 -1.26 -1.68
C ILE A 131 1.42 -2.27 -0.58
N THR A 132 0.17 -2.36 -0.16
CA THR A 132 -0.24 -3.43 0.75
C THR A 132 -0.67 -4.67 -0.03
N LYS A 133 -0.06 -5.82 0.27
CA LYS A 133 -0.53 -7.11 -0.26
C LYS A 133 -1.70 -7.62 0.59
N THR A 134 -2.80 -7.94 -0.05
CA THR A 134 -3.94 -8.64 0.56
C THR A 134 -4.03 -10.06 -0.01
N GLY A 135 -4.21 -11.05 0.85
CA GLY A 135 -4.35 -12.45 0.44
C GLY A 135 -5.20 -13.24 1.42
N ILE A 136 -5.77 -14.36 0.95
CA ILE A 136 -6.49 -15.31 1.79
C ILE A 136 -5.46 -16.28 2.33
N MET A 137 -5.25 -16.27 3.65
CA MET A 137 -4.35 -17.20 4.34
C MET A 137 -5.10 -17.88 5.49
N LYS A 138 -4.66 -19.09 5.85
CA LYS A 138 -5.14 -19.74 7.08
C LYS A 138 -4.67 -18.92 8.29
N ALA A 139 -5.52 -18.80 9.31
CA ALA A 139 -5.30 -17.96 10.48
C ALA A 139 -3.96 -18.20 11.21
N GLU A 140 -3.35 -19.38 11.06
CA GLU A 140 -2.10 -19.77 11.72
C GLU A 140 -0.83 -19.31 10.98
N GLN A 141 -0.92 -18.83 9.74
CA GLN A 141 0.24 -18.40 8.95
C GLN A 141 0.36 -16.87 8.96
N VAL A 142 0.63 -16.31 10.13
CA VAL A 142 0.64 -14.84 10.32
C VAL A 142 2.03 -14.22 10.03
N GLU A 143 3.09 -15.03 9.91
CA GLU A 143 4.47 -14.50 10.01
C GLU A 143 5.40 -14.80 8.82
N PHE A 144 5.22 -15.90 8.07
CA PHE A 144 6.21 -16.30 7.05
C PHE A 144 6.03 -15.68 5.66
N MET A 145 4.88 -15.07 5.33
CA MET A 145 4.55 -14.61 3.96
C MET A 145 3.58 -13.41 3.87
N GLY A 146 3.30 -12.71 4.99
CA GLY A 146 2.08 -11.90 5.07
C GLY A 146 2.05 -10.74 6.06
N TYR A 147 3.07 -9.90 6.05
CA TYR A 147 2.87 -8.45 6.10
C TYR A 147 3.75 -7.85 4.99
N LEU A 148 3.50 -6.60 4.61
CA LEU A 148 4.54 -5.84 3.92
C LEU A 148 5.83 -5.89 4.75
#